data_AF-A0A1Y1WJ58-F1
#
_entry.id   AF-A0A1Y1WJ58-F1
#
_cell.length_a   1.000
_cell.length_b   1.000
_cell.length_c   1.000
_cell.angle_alpha   90.00
_cell.angle_beta   90.00
_cell.angle_gamma   90.00
#
_symmetry.space_group_name_H-M   'P 1'
#
loop_
_entity.id
_entity.type
_entity.pdbx_description
1 polymer ?
#
loop_
_entity_poly.entity_id
_entity_poly.type
_entity_poly.pdbx_seq_one_letter_code
_entity_poly.pdbx_strand_id
1 'polypeptide(L)' 'MLRVERTDSNGKGFKQLIAALDEGANAYVELNTIEYIDTVVMAYDDEEPVGCVCFRPYDAQKAN' A
#
# COMPACT_ATOMS: atom_id res chain seq x y z
N MET A 1 -5.06 5.16 -19.56
CA MET A 1 -6.09 6.08 -18.98
C MET A 1 -6.03 5.97 -17.47
N LEU A 2 -5.89 7.08 -16.75
CA LEU A 2 -5.71 7.02 -15.29
C LEU A 2 -7.04 6.71 -14.58
N ARG A 3 -7.08 5.60 -13.83
CA ARG A 3 -8.20 5.21 -12.97
C ARG A 3 -7.74 5.14 -11.52
N VAL A 4 -8.57 5.65 -10.62
CA VAL A 4 -8.33 5.60 -9.18
C VAL A 4 -9.40 4.75 -8.52
N GLU A 5 -8.98 3.80 -7.69
CA GLU A 5 -9.89 2.88 -7.00
C GLU A 5 -9.56 2.79 -5.52
N ARG A 6 -10.58 2.49 -4.70
CA ARG A 6 -10.42 2.22 -3.28
C ARG A 6 -10.48 0.72 -3.03
N THR A 7 -9.57 0.22 -2.21
CA THR A 7 -9.45 -1.18 -1.80
C THR A 7 -8.85 -1.24 -0.39
N ASP A 8 -8.44 -2.43 0.04
CA ASP A 8 -7.73 -2.69 1.29
C ASP A 8 -6.35 -3.31 1.00
N SER A 9 -5.61 -3.68 2.06
CA SER A 9 -4.30 -4.33 1.92
C SER A 9 -4.34 -5.71 1.26
N ASN A 10 -5.51 -6.29 0.97
CA ASN A 10 -5.64 -7.55 0.23
C ASN A 10 -5.73 -7.36 -1.29
N GLY A 11 -5.89 -6.12 -1.77
CA GLY A 11 -5.97 -5.80 -3.19
C GLY A 11 -4.76 -6.33 -4.00
N LYS A 12 -5.03 -6.99 -5.13
CA LYS A 12 -4.00 -7.59 -5.98
C LYS A 12 -2.97 -6.55 -6.46
N GLY A 13 -3.43 -5.38 -6.91
CA GLY A 13 -2.54 -4.29 -7.35
C GLY A 13 -1.67 -3.74 -6.23
N PHE A 14 -2.20 -3.67 -5.00
CA PHE A 14 -1.44 -3.25 -3.83
C PHE A 14 -0.30 -4.23 -3.54
N LYS A 15 -0.59 -5.54 -3.49
CA LYS A 15 0.43 -6.59 -3.29
C LYS A 15 1.51 -6.58 -4.37
N GLN A 16 1.15 -6.28 -5.61
CA GLN A 16 2.11 -6.14 -6.72
C GLN A 16 3.10 -4.99 -6.48
N LEU A 17 2.59 -3.81 -6.09
CA LEU A 17 3.44 -2.65 -5.82
C LEU A 17 4.33 -2.84 -4.58
N ILE A 18 3.81 -3.47 -3.52
CA ILE A 18 4.62 -3.79 -2.33
C ILE A 18 5.76 -4.75 -2.67
N ALA A 19 5.48 -5.82 -3.43
CA ALA A 19 6.51 -6.76 -3.85
C ALA A 19 7.61 -6.06 -4.68
N ALA A 20 7.23 -5.14 -5.58
CA ALA A 20 8.18 -4.35 -6.36
C ALA A 20 9.02 -3.40 -5.50
N LEU A 21 8.47 -2.88 -4.39
CA LEU A 21 9.21 -2.05 -3.43
C LEU A 21 10.21 -2.89 -2.62
N ASP A 22 9.85 -4.10 -2.19
CA ASP A 22 10.71 -4.99 -1.43
C ASP A 22 11.96 -5.42 -2.23
N GLU A 23 11.83 -5.60 -3.55
CA GLU A 23 12.98 -5.89 -4.43
C GLU A 23 14.01 -4.73 -4.46
N GLY A 24 13.61 -3.50 -4.14
CA GLY A 24 14.48 -2.32 -4.10
C GLY A 24 14.89 -1.86 -2.69
N ALA A 25 14.25 -2.35 -1.63
CA ALA A 25 14.32 -1.76 -0.29
C ALA A 25 14.92 -2.69 0.77
N ASN A 26 16.25 -2.90 0.72
CA ASN A 26 17.00 -3.56 1.82
C ASN A 26 17.01 -2.78 3.16
N ALA A 27 16.39 -1.59 3.25
CA ALA A 27 16.55 -0.66 4.38
C ALA A 27 15.30 -0.48 5.27
N TYR A 28 14.14 -1.04 4.92
CA TYR A 28 12.87 -0.79 5.64
C TYR A 28 12.10 -2.06 6.04
N VAL A 29 12.77 -3.22 6.00
CA VAL A 29 12.15 -4.53 6.27
C VAL A 29 11.46 -4.58 7.64
N GLU A 30 12.01 -3.91 8.67
CA GLU A 30 11.42 -3.87 10.01
C GLU A 30 10.16 -2.98 10.12
N LEU A 31 9.95 -2.05 9.18
CA LEU A 31 8.75 -1.20 9.10
C LEU A 31 7.73 -1.75 8.08
N ASN A 32 8.13 -2.70 7.23
CA ASN A 32 7.28 -3.35 6.22
C ASN A 32 6.37 -4.45 6.77
N THR A 33 6.10 -4.47 8.08
CA THR A 33 4.98 -5.29 8.58
C THR A 33 3.69 -4.58 8.19
N ILE A 34 3.15 -4.93 7.02
CA ILE A 34 1.81 -4.51 6.61
C ILE A 34 0.82 -5.20 7.55
N GLU A 35 0.56 -4.56 8.68
CA GLU A 35 -0.70 -4.73 9.42
C GLU A 35 -1.85 -4.48 8.42
N TYR A 36 -2.95 -5.20 8.57
CA TYR A 36 -4.11 -5.04 7.69
C TYR A 36 -4.52 -3.55 7.59
N ILE A 37 -4.60 -3.02 6.37
CA ILE A 37 -4.92 -1.61 6.08
C ILE A 37 -6.31 -1.57 5.45
N ASP A 38 -7.26 -0.98 6.17
CA ASP A 38 -8.66 -0.88 5.75
C ASP A 38 -8.89 -0.01 4.51
N THR A 39 -8.02 0.98 4.27
CA THR A 39 -8.21 1.93 3.19
C THR A 39 -6.90 2.17 2.44
N VAL A 40 -6.88 1.66 1.22
CA VAL A 40 -5.83 1.85 0.23
C VAL A 40 -6.47 2.47 -1.01
N VAL A 41 -5.86 3.54 -1.51
CA VAL A 41 -6.20 4.13 -2.81
C VAL A 41 -5.17 3.68 -3.82
N MET A 42 -5.63 3.02 -4.88
CA MET A 42 -4.80 2.54 -5.99
C MET A 42 -4.94 3.48 -7.19
N ALA A 43 -3.83 3.74 -7.86
CA ALA A 43 -3.79 4.38 -9.17
C ALA A 43 -3.39 3.34 -10.22
N TYR A 44 -4.17 3.27 -11.29
CA TYR A 44 -3.94 2.42 -12.44
C TYR A 44 -3.76 3.27 -13.68
N ASP A 45 -2.78 2.95 -14.51
CA ASP A 45 -2.79 3.36 -15.91
C ASP A 45 -3.26 2.16 -16.75
N ASP A 46 -4.46 2.28 -17.30
CA ASP A 46 -5.21 1.15 -17.86
C ASP A 46 -5.44 0.02 -16.83
N GLU A 47 -4.77 -1.12 -16.99
CA GLU A 47 -4.85 -2.27 -16.06
C GLU A 47 -3.63 -2.41 -15.17
N GLU A 48 -2.59 -1.59 -15.39
CA GLU A 48 -1.33 -1.67 -14.66
C GLU A 48 -1.38 -0.80 -13.41
N PRO A 49 -1.12 -1.35 -12.21
CA PRO A 49 -1.01 -0.53 -11.01
C PRO A 49 0.27 0.30 -11.08
N VAL A 50 0.14 1.61 -11.00
CA VAL A 50 1.26 2.57 -11.09
C VAL A 50 1.55 3.29 -9.78
N GLY A 51 0.66 3.17 -8.79
CA GLY A 51 0.86 3.76 -7.47
C GLY A 51 -0.21 3.37 -6.45
N CYS A 52 0.10 3.56 -5.18
CA CYS A 52 -0.84 3.39 -4.08
C CYS A 52 -0.61 4.40 -2.96
N VAL A 53 -1.67 4.72 -2.22
CA VAL A 53 -1.62 5.51 -0.98
C VAL A 53 -2.42 4.78 0.09
N CYS A 54 -1.81 4.60 1.26
CA CYS A 54 -2.44 3.93 2.40
C CYS A 54 -2.85 4.95 3.47
N PHE A 55 -4.02 4.74 4.06
CA PHE A 55 -4.48 5.50 5.22
C PHE A 55 -4.38 4.61 6.45
N ARG A 56 -3.49 4.96 7.39
CA ARG A 56 -3.47 4.31 8.70
C ARG A 56 -4.34 5.12 9.66
N PRO A 57 -5.29 4.50 10.38
CA PRO A 57 -5.99 5.18 11.45
C PRO A 57 -4.96 5.64 12.49
N TYR A 58 -5.17 6.82 13.04
CA TYR A 58 -4.34 7.33 14.12
C TYR A 58 -4.53 6.43 15.35
N ASP A 59 -3.46 5.72 15.74
CA ASP A 59 -3.45 4.92 16.96
C ASP A 59 -2.96 5.78 18.13
N ALA A 60 -3.92 6.28 18.92
CA ALA A 60 -3.64 7.10 20.10
C ALA A 60 -2.81 6.36 21.17
N GLN A 61 -2.75 5.02 21.14
CA GLN A 61 -1.97 4.24 22.10
C GLN A 61 -0.49 4.13 21.72
N LYS A 62 -0.12 4.32 20.44
CA LYS A 62 1.28 4.33 19.97
C LYS A 62 1.93 5.72 20.06
N ALA A 63 1.26 6.71 20.64
CA ALA A 63 1.71 8.09 20.77
C ALA A 63 2.41 8.41 22.11
N ASN A 64 2.68 7.41 22.96
CA ASN A 64 3.38 7.55 24.24
C ASN A 64 4.75 6.88 24.22
#